data_AF-A0A7K2YS38-F1
#
_entry.id   AF-A0A7K2YS38-F1
#
_cell.length_a   1.000
_cell.length_b   1.000
_cell.length_c   1.000
_cell.angle_alpha   90.00
_cell.angle_beta   90.00
_cell.angle_gamma   90.00
#
_symmetry.space_group_name_H-M   'P 1'
#
loop_
_entity.id
_entity.type
_entity.pdbx_description
1 polymer ?
#
loop_
_entity_poly.entity_id
_entity_poly.type
_entity_poly.pdbx_seq_one_letter_code
_entity_poly.pdbx_strand_id
1 'polypeptide(L)'
;MAETETSTPLEEQDTLYGQLGGAPVITEAVDRFYRLVLADPELAPYFAAADVSVVKRHQVLLLSSVLGGPQSYGGRGLDEAHAGLGVSGPHYDKVAAHLLDVLADLGAPAHIAEAVASTLDAVREQIVEHPVPAGEGAR
;
A
#
# COMPACT_ATOMS: atom_id res chain seq x y z
N MET A 1 -14.90 -13.38 -31.15
CA MET A 1 -13.69 -14.00 -30.59
C MET A 1 -12.94 -12.85 -29.95
N ALA A 2 -12.98 -12.76 -28.62
CA ALA A 2 -12.33 -11.66 -27.91
C ALA A 2 -10.84 -12.01 -27.77
N GLU A 3 -10.01 -11.11 -28.28
CA GLU A 3 -8.56 -11.17 -28.25
C GLU A 3 -8.12 -11.16 -26.79
N THR A 4 -7.59 -12.27 -26.30
CA THR A 4 -6.92 -12.33 -25.01
C THR A 4 -5.47 -11.97 -25.28
N GLU A 5 -5.16 -10.68 -25.16
CA GLU A 5 -3.79 -10.19 -25.14
C GLU A 5 -3.08 -10.86 -23.96
N THR A 6 -2.38 -11.95 -24.27
CA THR A 6 -1.50 -12.62 -23.31
C THR A 6 -0.26 -11.76 -23.25
N SER A 7 -0.19 -10.84 -22.29
CA SER A 7 1.02 -10.05 -22.05
C SER A 7 2.21 -11.02 -21.97
N THR A 8 3.20 -10.76 -22.80
CA THR A 8 4.33 -11.67 -23.01
C THR A 8 5.23 -11.63 -21.76
N PRO A 9 5.83 -12.73 -21.29
CA PRO A 9 6.70 -12.75 -20.10
C PRO A 9 7.92 -11.80 -20.16
N LEU A 10 8.23 -11.22 -21.32
CA LEU A 10 9.24 -10.17 -21.47
C LEU A 10 8.72 -8.78 -21.06
N GLU A 11 7.43 -8.49 -21.21
CA GLU A 11 6.85 -7.20 -20.82
C GLU A 11 6.67 -7.10 -19.31
N GLU A 12 6.35 -8.20 -18.61
CA GLU A 12 6.28 -8.19 -17.15
C GLU A 12 7.63 -7.85 -16.52
N GLN A 13 8.76 -8.31 -17.08
CA GLN A 13 10.11 -8.01 -16.55
C GLN A 13 10.54 -6.55 -16.75
N ASP A 14 9.90 -5.82 -17.67
CA ASP A 14 10.14 -4.38 -17.86
C ASP A 14 9.40 -3.54 -16.80
N THR A 15 8.34 -4.08 -16.21
CA THR A 15 7.58 -3.39 -15.14
C THR A 15 8.33 -3.40 -13.81
N LEU A 16 8.04 -2.43 -12.93
CA LEU A 16 8.56 -2.43 -11.57
C LEU A 16 8.13 -3.68 -10.80
N TYR A 17 6.94 -4.21 -11.11
CA TYR A 17 6.42 -5.47 -10.57
C TYR A 17 7.34 -6.65 -10.90
N GLY A 18 7.71 -6.83 -12.18
CA GLY A 18 8.60 -7.92 -12.57
C GLY A 18 10.02 -7.74 -12.07
N GLN A 19 10.54 -6.50 -12.10
CA GLN A 19 11.86 -6.17 -11.56
C GLN A 19 11.98 -6.43 -10.05
N LEU A 20 10.88 -6.26 -9.30
CA LEU A 20 10.82 -6.60 -7.87
C LEU A 20 10.75 -8.11 -7.62
N GLY A 21 10.41 -8.92 -8.62
CA GLY A 21 10.23 -10.38 -8.50
C GLY A 21 8.77 -10.83 -8.46
N GLY A 22 7.84 -9.93 -8.84
CA GLY A 22 6.42 -10.22 -9.06
C GLY A 22 5.65 -10.62 -7.81
N ALA A 23 4.53 -11.32 -8.02
CA ALA A 23 3.59 -11.71 -6.96
C ALA A 23 4.22 -12.42 -5.75
N PRO A 24 5.20 -13.34 -5.91
CA PRO A 24 5.85 -13.99 -4.77
C PRO A 24 6.54 -12.99 -3.83
N VAL A 25 7.33 -12.05 -4.37
CA VAL A 25 8.05 -11.06 -3.57
C VAL A 25 7.09 -10.05 -2.96
N ILE A 26 6.08 -9.61 -3.70
CA ILE A 26 5.06 -8.69 -3.17
C ILE A 26 4.26 -9.34 -2.04
N THR A 27 3.91 -10.61 -2.17
CA THR A 27 3.17 -11.34 -1.13
C THR A 27 4.01 -11.46 0.14
N GLU A 28 5.29 -11.80 0.02
CA GLU A 28 6.22 -11.84 1.16
C GLU A 28 6.42 -10.45 1.79
N ALA A 29 6.56 -9.41 0.97
CA ALA A 29 6.67 -8.03 1.44
C ALA A 29 5.44 -7.62 2.26
N VAL A 30 4.24 -7.87 1.74
CA VAL A 30 3.00 -7.55 2.46
C VAL A 30 2.88 -8.35 3.75
N ASP A 31 3.29 -9.63 3.77
CA ASP A 31 3.27 -10.40 5.00
C ASP A 31 4.20 -9.82 6.09
N ARG A 32 5.45 -9.52 5.73
CA ARG A 32 6.43 -8.89 6.63
C ARG A 32 5.97 -7.52 7.10
N PHE A 33 5.48 -6.69 6.19
CA PHE A 33 4.96 -5.36 6.47
C PHE A 33 3.86 -5.40 7.54
N TYR A 34 2.87 -6.28 7.39
CA TYR A 34 1.81 -6.40 8.40
C TYR A 34 2.29 -7.02 9.72
N ARG A 35 3.36 -7.81 9.74
CA ARG A 35 3.98 -8.21 11.01
C ARG A 35 4.56 -7.02 11.77
N LEU A 36 5.17 -6.06 11.07
CA LEU A 36 5.67 -4.82 11.69
C LEU A 36 4.52 -3.91 12.15
N VAL A 37 3.52 -3.70 11.28
CA VAL A 37 2.35 -2.86 11.61
C VAL A 37 1.59 -3.39 12.83
N LEU A 38 1.37 -4.69 12.93
CA LEU A 38 0.66 -5.29 14.06
C LEU A 38 1.50 -5.36 15.34
N ALA A 39 2.83 -5.27 15.23
CA ALA A 39 3.73 -5.19 16.37
C ALA A 39 3.94 -3.75 16.86
N ASP A 40 3.60 -2.74 16.05
CA ASP A 40 3.70 -1.33 16.42
C ASP A 40 2.50 -0.93 17.32
N PRO A 41 2.74 -0.53 18.58
CA PRO A 41 1.67 -0.19 19.53
C PRO A 41 0.83 1.03 19.11
N GLU A 42 1.35 1.90 18.24
CA GLU A 42 0.63 3.07 17.73
C GLU A 42 -0.26 2.72 16.53
N LEU A 43 0.05 1.64 15.81
CA LEU A 43 -0.68 1.22 14.60
C LEU A 43 -1.64 0.04 14.85
N ALA A 44 -1.26 -0.89 15.73
CA ALA A 44 -2.06 -2.09 16.01
C ALA A 44 -3.55 -1.81 16.36
N PRO A 45 -3.91 -0.73 17.10
CA PRO A 45 -5.30 -0.43 17.42
C PRO A 45 -6.21 -0.24 16.19
N TYR A 46 -5.68 0.27 15.06
CA TYR A 46 -6.45 0.45 13.81
C TYR A 46 -6.95 -0.88 13.23
N PHE A 47 -6.27 -1.98 13.55
CA PHE A 47 -6.53 -3.30 12.98
C PHE A 47 -7.26 -4.24 13.95
N ALA A 48 -7.61 -3.79 15.15
CA ALA A 48 -8.19 -4.64 16.20
C ALA A 48 -9.50 -5.33 15.79
N ALA A 49 -10.30 -4.69 14.92
CA ALA A 49 -11.55 -5.24 14.38
C ALA A 49 -11.45 -5.64 12.90
N ALA A 50 -10.27 -5.52 12.29
CA ALA A 50 -10.07 -5.78 10.88
C ALA A 50 -9.77 -7.26 10.61
N ASP A 51 -10.31 -7.80 9.51
CA ASP A 51 -9.80 -9.06 8.96
C ASP A 51 -8.49 -8.80 8.22
N VAL A 52 -7.37 -8.92 8.94
CA VAL A 52 -6.02 -8.67 8.41
C VAL A 52 -5.73 -9.53 7.19
N SER A 53 -6.31 -10.73 7.06
CA SER A 53 -6.10 -11.58 5.89
C SER A 53 -6.70 -10.96 4.63
N VAL A 54 -7.89 -10.35 4.76
CA VAL A 54 -8.54 -9.61 3.68
C VAL A 54 -7.74 -8.34 3.35
N VAL A 55 -7.27 -7.60 4.36
CA VAL A 55 -6.48 -6.39 4.14
C VAL A 55 -5.17 -6.71 3.43
N LYS A 56 -4.44 -7.76 3.87
CA LYS A 56 -3.22 -8.26 3.18
C LYS A 56 -3.50 -8.57 1.72
N ARG A 57 -4.58 -9.31 1.42
CA ARG A 57 -4.95 -9.65 0.02
C ARG A 57 -5.18 -8.40 -0.82
N HIS A 58 -5.91 -7.44 -0.29
CA HIS A 58 -6.16 -6.16 -0.97
C HIS A 58 -4.87 -5.37 -1.19
N GLN A 59 -3.97 -5.32 -0.20
CA GLN A 59 -2.69 -4.64 -0.32
C GLN A 59 -1.79 -5.27 -1.39
N VAL A 60 -1.75 -6.61 -1.48
CA VAL A 60 -1.02 -7.31 -2.55
C VAL A 60 -1.55 -6.91 -3.93
N LEU A 61 -2.87 -6.92 -4.12
CA LEU A 61 -3.48 -6.52 -5.38
C LEU A 61 -3.19 -5.06 -5.74
N LEU A 62 -3.29 -4.15 -4.75
CA LEU A 62 -3.00 -2.74 -4.95
C LEU A 62 -1.53 -2.51 -5.33
N LEU A 63 -0.58 -3.07 -4.58
CA LEU A 63 0.85 -2.93 -4.87
C LEU A 63 1.21 -3.56 -6.22
N SER A 64 0.62 -4.71 -6.54
CA SER A 64 0.84 -5.35 -7.84
C SER A 64 0.37 -4.43 -8.98
N SER A 65 -0.83 -3.85 -8.84
CA SER A 65 -1.40 -2.92 -9.83
C SER A 65 -0.55 -1.64 -9.99
N VAL A 66 -0.17 -1.01 -8.88
CA VAL A 66 0.67 0.21 -8.86
C VAL A 66 2.02 0.00 -9.53
N LEU A 67 2.63 -1.17 -9.33
CA LEU A 67 3.94 -1.50 -9.89
C LEU A 67 3.88 -1.98 -11.35
N GLY A 68 2.69 -1.94 -11.99
CA GLY A 68 2.48 -2.34 -13.37
C GLY A 68 2.27 -3.84 -13.58
N GLY A 69 1.99 -4.59 -12.50
CA GLY A 69 1.65 -6.00 -12.58
C GLY A 69 0.26 -6.25 -13.22
N PRO A 70 -0.01 -7.48 -13.65
CA PRO A 70 -1.25 -7.83 -14.37
C PRO A 70 -2.51 -7.81 -13.50
N GLN A 71 -2.36 -7.70 -12.18
CA GLN A 71 -3.47 -7.68 -11.23
C GLN A 71 -4.06 -6.27 -11.14
N SER A 72 -5.39 -6.20 -11.19
CA SER A 72 -6.14 -4.98 -10.91
C SER A 72 -6.72 -5.02 -9.50
N TYR A 73 -6.60 -3.91 -8.80
CA TYR A 73 -7.31 -3.70 -7.53
C TYR A 73 -8.75 -3.28 -7.80
N GLY A 74 -9.71 -4.11 -7.38
CA GLY A 74 -11.16 -3.84 -7.50
C GLY A 74 -11.86 -3.62 -6.16
N GLY A 75 -11.11 -3.26 -5.11
CA GLY A 75 -11.67 -2.95 -3.80
C GLY A 75 -12.18 -1.51 -3.70
N ARG A 76 -12.51 -1.09 -2.48
CA ARG A 76 -12.93 0.29 -2.18
C ARG A 76 -11.82 1.29 -2.54
N GLY A 77 -12.20 2.52 -2.89
CA GLY A 77 -11.23 3.62 -3.03
C GLY A 77 -10.41 3.81 -1.75
N LEU A 78 -9.20 4.35 -1.86
CA LEU A 78 -8.34 4.57 -0.68
C LEU A 78 -9.01 5.51 0.31
N ASP A 79 -9.67 6.55 -0.18
CA ASP A 79 -10.51 7.46 0.61
C ASP A 79 -11.63 6.73 1.34
N GLU A 80 -12.45 5.96 0.63
CA GLU A 80 -13.56 5.21 1.21
C GLU A 80 -13.09 4.14 2.20
N ALA A 81 -11.97 3.49 1.91
CA ALA A 81 -11.42 2.44 2.75
C ALA A 81 -10.89 2.97 4.10
N HIS A 82 -10.38 4.20 4.12
CA HIS A 82 -9.76 4.82 5.28
C HIS A 82 -10.63 5.89 5.96
N ALA A 83 -11.76 6.27 5.37
CA ALA A 83 -12.68 7.25 5.92
C ALA A 83 -13.20 6.89 7.32
N GLY A 84 -13.12 7.85 8.24
CA GLY A 84 -13.60 7.72 9.61
C GLY A 84 -12.68 6.90 10.52
N LEU A 85 -11.50 6.50 10.04
CA LEU A 85 -10.51 5.80 10.85
C LEU A 85 -9.66 6.78 11.66
N GLY A 86 -9.62 8.07 11.31
CA GLY A 86 -8.81 9.07 12.00
C GLY A 86 -7.31 8.79 11.84
N VAL A 87 -6.88 8.42 10.62
CA VAL A 87 -5.47 8.18 10.33
C VAL A 87 -4.73 9.52 10.35
N SER A 88 -3.82 9.68 11.32
CA SER A 88 -3.01 10.89 11.44
C SER A 88 -1.82 10.87 10.47
N GLY A 89 -1.28 12.04 10.14
CA GLY A 89 -0.04 12.16 9.38
C GLY A 89 1.12 11.33 9.96
N PRO A 90 1.42 11.44 11.27
CA PRO A 90 2.47 10.62 11.90
C PRO A 90 2.23 9.11 11.83
N HIS A 91 0.99 8.64 11.95
CA HIS A 91 0.68 7.21 11.80
C HIS A 91 0.84 6.75 10.35
N TYR A 92 0.47 7.59 9.38
CA TYR A 92 0.72 7.34 7.97
C TYR A 92 2.22 7.24 7.67
N ASP A 93 3.02 8.16 8.21
CA ASP A 93 4.47 8.18 8.02
C ASP A 93 5.14 6.90 8.58
N LYS A 94 4.64 6.38 9.72
CA LYS A 94 5.08 5.08 10.28
C LYS A 94 4.75 3.91 9.36
N VAL A 95 3.54 3.88 8.80
CA VAL A 95 3.14 2.85 7.83
C VAL A 95 4.03 2.89 6.59
N ALA A 96 4.31 4.08 6.06
CA ALA A 96 5.20 4.26 4.92
C ALA A 96 6.63 3.77 5.23
N ALA A 97 7.17 4.11 6.41
CA ALA A 97 8.48 3.66 6.86
C ALA A 97 8.56 2.12 6.93
N HIS A 98 7.60 1.47 7.59
CA HIS A 98 7.57 0.00 7.69
C HIS A 98 7.54 -0.68 6.32
N LEU A 99 6.81 -0.13 5.35
CA LEU A 99 6.75 -0.69 4.00
C LEU A 99 8.08 -0.53 3.26
N LEU A 100 8.70 0.65 3.33
CA LEU A 100 10.00 0.92 2.68
C LEU A 100 11.12 0.09 3.30
N ASP A 101 11.14 -0.07 4.64
CA ASP A 101 12.11 -0.92 5.34
C ASP A 101 12.01 -2.38 4.87
N VAL A 102 10.79 -2.91 4.73
CA VAL A 102 10.59 -4.28 4.24
C VAL A 102 11.07 -4.46 2.80
N LEU A 103 10.82 -3.48 1.94
CA LEU A 103 11.31 -3.53 0.55
C LEU A 103 12.84 -3.50 0.51
N ALA A 104 13.47 -2.66 1.34
CA ALA A 104 14.92 -2.60 1.47
C ALA A 104 15.50 -3.94 1.99
N ASP A 105 14.89 -4.53 3.02
CA ASP A 105 15.29 -5.83 3.59
C ASP A 105 15.14 -7.00 2.61
N LEU A 106 14.21 -6.90 1.67
CA LEU A 106 14.03 -7.86 0.59
C LEU A 106 15.00 -7.62 -0.58
N GLY A 107 15.84 -6.59 -0.50
CA GLY A 107 16.82 -6.25 -1.53
C GLY A 107 16.20 -5.57 -2.74
N ALA A 108 15.06 -4.89 -2.58
CA ALA A 108 14.46 -4.11 -3.67
C ALA A 108 15.46 -3.07 -4.19
N PRO A 109 15.64 -2.96 -5.51
CA PRO A 109 16.43 -1.88 -6.11
C PRO A 109 15.94 -0.50 -5.67
N ALA A 110 16.87 0.44 -5.51
CA ALA A 110 16.57 1.79 -5.01
C ALA A 110 15.46 2.50 -5.80
N HIS A 111 15.47 2.37 -7.14
CA HIS A 111 14.45 2.99 -7.99
C HIS A 111 13.05 2.41 -7.77
N ILE A 112 12.93 1.16 -7.31
CA ILE A 112 11.64 0.55 -6.95
C ILE A 112 11.15 1.13 -5.61
N ALA A 113 12.04 1.22 -4.61
CA ALA A 113 11.69 1.84 -3.34
C ALA A 113 11.29 3.32 -3.51
N GLU A 114 11.98 4.06 -4.38
CA GLU A 114 11.63 5.45 -4.74
C GLU A 114 10.27 5.55 -5.44
N ALA A 115 9.95 4.62 -6.35
CA ALA A 115 8.65 4.58 -7.01
C ALA A 115 7.51 4.28 -6.03
N VAL A 116 7.72 3.36 -5.09
CA VAL A 116 6.76 3.08 -4.01
C VAL A 116 6.61 4.30 -3.10
N ALA A 117 7.70 4.93 -2.67
CA ALA A 117 7.67 6.14 -1.86
C ALA A 117 6.92 7.28 -2.55
N SER A 118 7.14 7.48 -3.85
CA SER A 118 6.45 8.50 -4.65
C SER A 118 4.95 8.21 -4.75
N THR A 119 4.56 6.94 -4.84
CA THR A 119 3.15 6.55 -4.84
C THR A 119 2.51 6.81 -3.48
N LEU A 120 3.19 6.47 -2.38
CA LEU A 120 2.71 6.75 -1.02
C LEU A 120 2.47 8.24 -0.82
N ASP A 121 3.41 9.08 -1.24
CA ASP A 121 3.26 10.53 -1.19
C ASP A 121 2.02 11.01 -1.98
N ALA A 122 1.84 10.51 -3.20
CA ALA A 122 0.72 10.88 -4.07
C ALA A 122 -0.66 10.47 -3.53
N VAL A 123 -0.75 9.42 -2.72
CA VAL A 123 -2.03 8.94 -2.14
C VAL A 123 -2.25 9.39 -0.70
N ARG A 124 -1.28 10.08 -0.09
CA ARG A 124 -1.34 10.53 1.30
C ARG A 124 -2.63 11.26 1.64
N GLU A 125 -3.03 12.23 0.81
CA GLU A 125 -4.22 13.06 1.04
C GLU A 125 -5.55 12.30 0.90
N GLN A 126 -5.53 11.08 0.36
CA GLN A 126 -6.71 10.21 0.34
C GLN A 126 -6.85 9.42 1.64
N ILE A 127 -5.79 9.30 2.43
CA ILE A 127 -5.74 8.40 3.60
C ILE A 127 -5.64 9.19 4.90
N VAL A 128 -4.81 10.24 4.93
CA VAL A 128 -4.61 11.07 6.13
C VAL A 128 -5.86 11.92 6.34
N GLU A 129 -6.46 11.76 7.52
CA GLU A 129 -7.53 12.64 7.97
C GLU A 129 -6.93 13.86 8.62
N HIS A 130 -7.14 15.02 7.99
CA HIS A 130 -6.84 16.30 8.60
C HIS A 130 -7.93 16.63 9.62
N PRO A 131 -7.57 17.08 10.83
CA PRO A 131 -8.57 17.57 11.77
C PRO A 131 -9.35 18.68 11.07
N VAL A 132 -10.68 18.59 11.08
CA VAL A 132 -11.53 19.72 10.71
C VAL A 132 -11.07 20.86 11.62
N PRO A 133 -10.56 21.99 11.08
CA PRO A 133 -10.21 23.12 11.94
C PRO A 133 -11.45 23.43 12.75
N ALA A 134 -11.32 23.40 14.08
CA ALA A 134 -12.42 23.69 14.97
C ALA A 134 -13.02 25.02 14.51
N GLY A 135 -14.19 24.95 13.86
CA GLY A 135 -14.85 26.12 13.33
C GLY A 135 -14.97 27.11 14.48
N GLU A 136 -14.49 28.32 14.25
CA GLU A 136 -14.69 29.47 15.11
C GLU A 136 -16.19 29.57 15.48
N GLY A 137 -16.52 28.96 16.61
CA GLY A 137 -17.74 29.25 17.34
C GLY A 137 -17.59 30.64 17.93
N ALA A 138 -17.95 31.67 17.17
CA ALA A 138 -18.41 32.94 17.71
C ALA A 138 -19.01 33.80 16.59
N ARG A 139 -20.34 33.81 16.49
CA ARG A 139 -21.18 34.93 16.92
C ARG A 139 -22.65 34.50 16.98
#